data_AF-A0AAV3A696-F1
#
_entry.id   AF-A0AAV3A696-F1
#
_cell.length_a   1.000
_cell.length_b   1.000
_cell.length_c   1.000
_cell.angle_alpha   90.00
_cell.angle_beta   90.00
_cell.angle_gamma   90.00
#
_symmetry.space_group_name_H-M   'P 1'
#
loop_
_entity.id
_entity.type
_entity.pdbx_description
1 polymer ?
#
loop_
_entity_poly.entity_id
_entity_poly.type
_entity_poly.pdbx_seq_one_letter_code
_entity_poly.pdbx_strand_id
1 'polypeptide(L)'
;MAASLGRLCVTGVRGVLWSRPLASALPVGVRTLCSPPEKFDVSSRYKDQPWEYLNSEEYIERYGKSLVWTNYRRNHKGPIPPQKTRTKCIRGGKVCGNPCPICRDPNLLVDFRNIRLLEQFISPHTGVVHDPIKTGVCMEQHKKLVKAITEALDHGE
;
A
#
# COMPACT_ATOMS: atom_id res chain seq x y z
N MET A 1 -51.37 -1.63 60.09
CA MET A 1 -50.71 -0.99 61.24
C MET A 1 -49.27 -0.77 60.83
N ALA A 2 -48.86 0.47 60.49
CA ALA A 2 -48.19 1.42 61.42
C ALA A 2 -46.93 0.80 62.03
N ALA A 3 -45.74 1.39 62.09
CA ALA A 3 -45.15 2.69 61.74
C ALA A 3 -43.62 2.44 61.82
N SER A 4 -42.78 2.92 60.91
CA SER A 4 -42.07 4.21 60.94
C SER A 4 -40.85 4.28 61.89
N LEU A 5 -39.88 5.09 61.44
CA LEU A 5 -38.76 5.76 62.17
C LEU A 5 -37.43 4.98 62.24
N GLY A 6 -36.25 5.51 61.90
CA GLY A 6 -35.81 6.88 61.56
C GLY A 6 -34.48 6.86 60.75
N ARG A 7 -34.20 7.83 59.86
CA ARG A 7 -33.52 9.15 60.09
C ARG A 7 -32.06 9.00 60.57
N LEU A 8 -31.00 9.66 60.07
CA LEU A 8 -30.74 10.91 59.30
C LEU A 8 -29.38 10.74 58.54
N CYS A 9 -29.15 11.31 57.33
CA CYS A 9 -28.62 12.66 57.00
C CYS A 9 -27.19 12.90 57.58
N VAL A 10 -26.16 13.46 56.92
CA VAL A 10 -25.96 14.60 55.97
C VAL A 10 -24.52 14.43 55.39
N THR A 11 -24.11 14.75 54.16
CA THR A 11 -23.65 16.03 53.55
C THR A 11 -23.04 15.61 52.18
N GLY A 12 -23.17 16.28 51.03
CA GLY A 12 -23.12 17.70 50.75
C GLY A 12 -21.77 18.06 50.14
N VAL A 13 -21.58 17.95 48.81
CA VAL A 13 -20.56 18.73 48.09
C VAL A 13 -21.10 19.22 46.74
N ARG A 14 -20.85 20.50 46.52
CA ARG A 14 -21.41 21.43 45.56
C ARG A 14 -21.00 21.16 44.11
N GLY A 15 -21.90 21.49 43.20
CA GLY A 15 -21.62 21.58 41.78
C GLY A 15 -20.62 22.68 41.45
N VAL A 16 -19.88 22.48 40.37
CA VAL A 16 -19.05 23.51 39.73
C VAL A 16 -19.70 23.81 38.39
N LEU A 17 -20.37 24.95 38.34
CA LEU A 17 -20.92 25.55 37.13
C LEU A 17 -19.75 26.08 36.30
N TRP A 18 -19.45 25.48 35.16
CA TRP A 18 -18.48 26.06 34.22
C TRP A 18 -19.17 27.17 33.43
N SER A 19 -18.92 28.40 33.88
CA SER A 19 -19.27 29.63 33.18
C SER A 19 -18.52 29.70 31.85
N ARG A 20 -19.27 29.88 30.75
CA ARG A 20 -18.73 30.14 29.41
C ARG A 20 -18.16 31.57 29.37
N PRO A 21 -16.93 31.81 28.90
CA PRO A 21 -16.48 33.16 28.65
C PRO A 21 -17.07 33.71 27.34
N LEU A 22 -17.38 35.00 27.41
CA LEU A 22 -17.91 35.87 26.39
C LEU A 22 -16.91 36.04 25.23
N ALA A 23 -17.39 35.89 24.00
CA ALA A 23 -16.62 36.12 22.79
C ALA A 23 -16.31 37.61 22.62
N SER A 24 -15.03 37.97 22.51
CA SER A 24 -14.59 39.26 21.97
C SER A 24 -14.28 39.10 20.48
N ALA A 25 -14.88 39.95 19.67
CA ALA A 25 -14.60 40.08 18.24
C ALA A 25 -13.47 41.09 18.00
N LEU A 26 -12.85 40.94 16.81
CA LEU A 26 -11.98 41.86 16.03
C LEU A 26 -10.51 41.41 15.89
N PRO A 27 -9.80 41.77 14.80
CA PRO A 27 -10.26 41.98 13.42
C PRO A 27 -9.45 41.17 12.38
N VAL A 28 -9.92 41.30 11.14
CA VAL A 28 -9.45 40.76 9.87
C VAL A 28 -7.92 40.79 9.69
N GLY A 29 -7.34 39.62 9.38
CA GLY A 29 -5.95 39.49 8.96
C GLY A 29 -5.82 38.34 7.97
N VAL A 30 -5.66 38.69 6.69
CA VAL A 30 -5.22 37.92 5.52
C VAL A 30 -5.33 36.40 5.64
N ARG A 31 -6.34 35.85 4.96
CA ARG A 31 -6.36 34.43 4.60
C ARG A 31 -5.22 34.18 3.61
N THR A 32 -4.06 33.79 4.09
CA THR A 32 -3.11 33.04 3.27
C THR A 32 -3.88 31.81 2.79
N LEU A 33 -4.22 31.77 1.50
CA LEU A 33 -4.62 30.55 0.84
C LEU A 33 -3.38 29.67 0.78
N CYS A 34 -3.05 29.01 1.90
CA CYS A 34 -2.28 27.78 1.82
C CYS A 34 -3.20 26.79 1.14
N SER A 35 -3.08 26.71 -0.19
CA SER A 35 -3.51 25.55 -0.95
C SER A 35 -3.07 24.33 -0.15
N PRO A 36 -3.97 23.39 0.19
CA PRO A 36 -3.54 22.10 0.70
C PRO A 36 -2.47 21.57 -0.25
N PRO A 37 -1.37 20.97 0.24
CA PRO A 37 -0.46 20.29 -0.67
C PRO A 37 -1.30 19.27 -1.42
N GLU A 38 -1.51 19.51 -2.72
CA GLU A 38 -2.10 18.50 -3.57
C GLU A 38 -1.25 17.26 -3.36
N LYS A 39 -1.89 16.15 -3.01
CA LYS A 39 -1.20 14.88 -2.85
C LYS A 39 -0.69 14.51 -4.24
N PHE A 40 0.51 14.97 -4.57
CA PHE A 40 1.22 14.61 -5.77
C PHE A 40 1.36 13.08 -5.70
N ASP A 41 0.51 12.40 -6.46
CA ASP A 41 0.58 10.95 -6.56
C ASP A 41 1.89 10.64 -7.28
N VAL A 42 2.93 10.29 -6.53
CA VAL A 42 4.26 9.96 -7.08
C VAL A 42 4.16 8.84 -8.12
N SER A 43 3.12 7.99 -8.04
CA SER A 43 2.83 6.98 -9.06
C SER A 43 2.48 7.58 -10.42
N SER A 44 1.96 8.81 -10.48
CA SER A 44 1.53 9.47 -11.73
C SER A 44 2.64 9.69 -12.76
N ARG A 45 3.90 9.85 -12.33
CA ARG A 45 5.01 10.18 -13.23
C ARG A 45 5.21 9.11 -14.32
N TYR A 46 5.03 7.83 -13.98
CA TYR A 46 5.36 6.71 -14.86
C TYR A 46 4.12 5.95 -15.38
N LYS A 47 2.91 6.49 -15.21
CA LYS A 47 1.68 5.80 -15.62
C LYS A 47 1.60 5.57 -17.13
N ASP A 48 1.99 6.57 -17.91
CA ASP A 48 1.87 6.50 -19.37
C ASP A 48 3.03 5.72 -19.99
N GLN A 49 4.24 5.88 -19.41
CA GLN A 49 5.48 5.23 -19.84
C GLN A 49 6.15 4.45 -18.69
N PRO A 50 5.65 3.24 -18.37
CA PRO A 50 6.19 2.38 -17.32
C PRO A 50 7.67 2.02 -17.45
N TRP A 51 8.17 1.90 -18.69
CA TRP A 51 9.55 1.49 -18.97
C TRP A 51 10.59 2.54 -18.55
N GLU A 52 10.20 3.82 -18.48
CA GLU A 52 11.10 4.89 -18.04
C GLU A 52 11.56 4.69 -16.59
N TYR A 53 10.70 4.12 -15.74
CA TYR A 53 11.06 3.87 -14.35
C TYR A 53 12.24 2.90 -14.21
N LEU A 54 12.37 1.90 -15.08
CA LEU A 54 13.51 0.96 -15.03
C LEU A 54 14.83 1.58 -15.51
N ASN A 55 14.74 2.67 -16.27
CA ASN A 55 15.91 3.45 -16.72
C ASN A 55 16.30 4.54 -15.72
N SER A 56 15.44 4.84 -14.73
CA SER A 56 15.67 5.92 -13.78
C SER A 56 16.75 5.56 -12.76
N GLU A 57 17.42 6.60 -12.25
CA GLU A 57 18.37 6.47 -11.15
C GLU A 57 17.70 5.92 -9.88
N GLU A 58 16.43 6.29 -9.63
CA GLU A 58 15.65 5.81 -8.47
C GLU A 58 15.54 4.27 -8.43
N TYR A 59 15.37 3.63 -9.59
CA TYR A 59 15.31 2.17 -9.68
C TYR A 59 16.69 1.55 -9.43
N ILE A 60 17.73 2.13 -10.02
CA ILE A 60 19.12 1.64 -9.90
C ILE A 60 19.61 1.73 -8.45
N GLU A 61 19.29 2.80 -7.72
CA GLU A 61 19.65 2.93 -6.30
C GLU A 61 18.93 1.89 -5.42
N ARG A 62 17.66 1.60 -5.73
CA ARG A 62 16.82 0.70 -4.92
C ARG A 62 17.10 -0.78 -5.19
N TYR A 63 17.33 -1.15 -6.44
CA TYR A 63 17.44 -2.53 -6.90
C TYR A 63 18.84 -2.90 -7.42
N GLY A 64 19.57 -1.92 -7.95
CA GLY A 64 20.86 -2.12 -8.59
C GLY A 64 20.78 -3.10 -9.76
N LYS A 65 21.64 -4.11 -9.75
CA LYS A 65 21.71 -5.17 -10.76
C LYS A 65 20.88 -6.40 -10.41
N SER A 66 20.23 -6.41 -9.25
CA SER A 66 19.48 -7.56 -8.75
C SER A 66 18.04 -7.57 -9.30
N LEU A 67 17.45 -8.76 -9.44
CA LEU A 67 16.05 -8.89 -9.86
C LEU A 67 15.13 -8.33 -8.79
N VAL A 68 13.97 -7.78 -9.20
CA VAL A 68 13.02 -7.12 -8.30
C VAL A 68 12.62 -7.96 -7.08
N TRP A 69 12.49 -9.28 -7.25
CA TRP A 69 11.99 -10.19 -6.23
C TRP A 69 13.08 -10.86 -5.38
N THR A 70 14.37 -10.59 -5.62
CA THR A 70 15.48 -11.26 -4.91
C THR A 70 15.55 -10.92 -3.42
N ASN A 71 15.30 -9.66 -3.06
CA ASN A 71 15.34 -9.17 -1.68
C ASN A 71 14.01 -9.39 -0.93
N TYR A 72 13.11 -10.25 -1.45
CA TYR A 72 11.81 -10.49 -0.88
C TYR A 72 11.71 -11.85 -0.19
N ARG A 73 11.30 -11.83 1.09
CA ARG A 73 11.00 -13.04 1.84
C ARG A 73 9.59 -12.99 2.43
N ARG A 74 8.83 -14.06 2.23
CA ARG A 74 7.45 -14.14 2.69
C ARG A 74 7.34 -14.82 4.04
N ASN A 75 6.60 -14.17 4.94
CA ASN A 75 6.28 -14.70 6.26
C ASN A 75 5.22 -15.80 6.13
N HIS A 76 5.55 -17.01 6.59
CA HIS A 76 4.65 -18.16 6.69
C HIS A 76 5.06 -19.00 7.91
N LYS A 77 4.16 -19.87 8.38
CA LYS A 77 4.41 -20.72 9.55
C LYS A 77 5.16 -21.99 9.12
N GLY A 78 6.23 -22.30 9.84
CA GLY A 78 7.02 -23.51 9.61
C GLY A 78 8.00 -23.39 8.43
N PRO A 79 8.75 -24.47 8.13
CA PRO A 79 9.77 -24.48 7.08
C PRO A 79 9.18 -24.60 5.66
N ILE A 80 7.98 -25.17 5.51
CA ILE A 80 7.35 -25.41 4.22
C ILE A 80 6.32 -24.31 3.94
N PRO A 81 6.47 -23.53 2.85
CA PRO A 81 5.50 -22.52 2.50
C PRO A 81 4.19 -23.12 1.98
N PRO A 82 3.06 -22.40 2.09
CA PRO A 82 1.83 -22.79 1.42
C PRO A 82 2.03 -22.80 -0.10
N GLN A 83 1.51 -23.85 -0.77
CA GLN A 83 1.65 -24.05 -2.22
C GLN A 83 0.90 -23.03 -3.09
N LYS A 84 0.16 -22.11 -2.47
CA LYS A 84 -0.49 -21.00 -3.15
C LYS A 84 -0.16 -19.70 -2.45
N THR A 85 0.09 -18.65 -3.23
CA THR A 85 0.27 -17.33 -2.66
C THR A 85 -1.04 -16.64 -2.31
N ARG A 86 -0.93 -15.54 -1.58
CA ARG A 86 -2.12 -14.76 -1.21
C ARG A 86 -2.80 -14.26 -2.47
N THR A 87 -4.12 -14.13 -2.43
CA THR A 87 -4.91 -13.68 -3.59
C THR A 87 -4.51 -12.27 -4.05
N LYS A 88 -4.57 -11.29 -3.15
CA LYS A 88 -4.19 -9.89 -3.39
C LYS A 88 -3.50 -9.26 -2.20
N CYS A 89 -2.55 -8.35 -2.46
CA CYS A 89 -1.84 -7.56 -1.45
C CYS A 89 -2.57 -6.29 -1.05
N ILE A 90 -3.26 -5.66 -2.00
CA ILE A 90 -3.98 -4.40 -1.79
C ILE A 90 -5.46 -4.73 -1.60
N ARG A 91 -6.05 -4.26 -0.49
CA ARG A 91 -7.47 -4.49 -0.16
C ARG A 91 -8.11 -3.15 0.20
N GLY A 92 -9.03 -2.66 -0.64
CA GLY A 92 -9.73 -1.40 -0.39
C GLY A 92 -8.78 -0.21 -0.18
N GLY A 93 -7.74 -0.10 -1.01
CA GLY A 93 -6.72 0.96 -0.91
C GLY A 93 -5.69 0.77 0.21
N LYS A 94 -5.85 -0.24 1.09
CA LYS A 94 -4.87 -0.54 2.15
C LYS A 94 -3.91 -1.63 1.69
N VAL A 95 -2.61 -1.35 1.78
CA VAL A 95 -1.54 -2.31 1.49
C VAL A 95 -1.31 -3.19 2.73
N CYS A 96 -1.17 -4.50 2.51
CA CYS A 96 -0.81 -5.43 3.59
C CYS A 96 0.61 -5.15 4.13
N GLY A 97 0.89 -5.49 5.40
CA GLY A 97 2.15 -5.12 6.06
C GLY A 97 3.43 -5.61 5.37
N ASN A 98 3.44 -6.84 4.82
CA ASN A 98 4.54 -7.34 3.99
C ASN A 98 4.03 -7.56 2.54
N PRO A 99 3.97 -6.54 1.68
CA PRO A 99 3.44 -6.62 0.31
C PRO A 99 4.35 -7.37 -0.64
N CYS A 100 3.83 -7.76 -1.81
CA CYS A 100 4.61 -8.44 -2.83
C CYS A 100 5.66 -7.50 -3.47
N PRO A 101 6.71 -8.01 -4.16
CA PRO A 101 7.74 -7.18 -4.79
C PRO A 101 7.22 -6.12 -5.77
N ILE A 102 6.13 -6.43 -6.48
CA ILE A 102 5.44 -5.50 -7.39
C ILE A 102 4.53 -4.56 -6.61
N CYS A 103 3.88 -5.07 -5.56
CA CYS A 103 2.86 -4.34 -4.81
C CYS A 103 3.43 -3.35 -3.78
N ARG A 104 4.72 -3.50 -3.43
CA ARG A 104 5.42 -2.60 -2.50
C ARG A 104 5.76 -1.26 -3.16
N ASP A 105 6.00 -1.29 -4.46
CA ASP A 105 6.49 -0.14 -5.22
C ASP A 105 5.45 0.18 -6.31
N PRO A 106 4.70 1.30 -6.17
CA PRO A 106 3.62 1.63 -7.10
C PRO A 106 4.14 2.03 -8.49
N ASN A 107 5.44 2.30 -8.64
CA ASN A 107 6.07 2.65 -9.90
C ASN A 107 6.34 1.41 -10.78
N LEU A 108 6.30 0.19 -10.20
CA LEU A 108 6.40 -1.05 -10.94
C LEU A 108 5.04 -1.42 -11.53
N LEU A 109 4.76 -0.86 -12.70
CA LEU A 109 3.55 -1.16 -13.47
C LEU A 109 3.81 -2.37 -14.39
N VAL A 110 2.89 -3.33 -14.36
CA VAL A 110 2.95 -4.56 -15.15
C VAL A 110 2.22 -4.30 -16.45
N ASP A 111 2.98 -4.11 -17.52
CA ASP A 111 2.49 -3.83 -18.87
C ASP A 111 3.29 -4.66 -19.88
N PHE A 112 2.66 -5.04 -21.01
CA PHE A 112 3.29 -5.85 -22.06
C PHE A 112 4.48 -5.14 -22.72
N ARG A 113 4.41 -3.81 -22.85
CA ARG A 113 5.49 -2.95 -23.39
C ARG A 113 6.75 -2.95 -22.53
N ASN A 114 6.66 -3.37 -21.26
CA ASN A 114 7.79 -3.34 -20.32
C ASN A 114 8.55 -4.67 -20.30
N ILE A 115 9.21 -4.98 -21.42
CA ILE A 115 9.94 -6.24 -21.63
C ILE A 115 10.99 -6.44 -20.53
N ARG A 116 11.74 -5.39 -20.17
CA ARG A 116 12.79 -5.43 -19.12
C ARG A 116 12.27 -5.81 -17.74
N LEU A 117 11.00 -5.54 -17.43
CA LEU A 117 10.37 -6.01 -16.19
C LEU A 117 9.95 -7.46 -16.34
N LEU A 118 9.27 -7.81 -17.44
CA LEU A 118 8.70 -9.13 -17.69
C LEU A 118 9.78 -10.22 -17.77
N GLU A 119 10.91 -9.93 -18.43
CA GLU A 119 12.08 -10.80 -18.51
C GLU A 119 12.56 -11.28 -17.14
N GLN A 120 12.49 -10.43 -16.10
CA GLN A 120 12.92 -10.81 -14.74
C GLN A 120 12.05 -11.88 -14.10
N PHE A 121 10.83 -12.06 -14.60
CA PHE A 121 9.88 -13.08 -14.14
C PHE A 121 9.90 -14.33 -15.03
N ILE A 122 10.70 -14.35 -16.09
CA ILE A 122 10.85 -15.47 -17.01
C ILE A 122 12.19 -16.17 -16.75
N SER A 123 12.21 -17.50 -16.88
CA SER A 123 13.47 -18.25 -16.84
C SER A 123 14.26 -18.05 -18.13
N PRO A 124 15.55 -17.66 -18.08
CA PRO A 124 16.37 -17.46 -19.28
C PRO A 124 16.64 -18.75 -20.07
N HIS A 125 16.51 -19.91 -19.43
CA HIS A 125 16.80 -21.21 -20.05
C HIS A 125 15.56 -21.92 -20.57
N THR A 126 14.41 -21.76 -19.90
CA THR A 126 13.19 -22.49 -20.23
C THR A 126 12.12 -21.62 -20.89
N GLY A 127 12.23 -20.29 -20.80
CA GLY A 127 11.19 -19.36 -21.26
C GLY A 127 9.90 -19.42 -20.45
N VAL A 128 9.86 -20.22 -19.37
CA VAL A 128 8.66 -20.37 -18.53
C VAL A 128 8.63 -19.29 -17.44
N VAL A 129 7.45 -18.75 -17.20
CA VAL A 129 7.19 -17.80 -16.12
C VAL A 129 7.45 -18.46 -14.77
N HIS A 130 8.20 -17.79 -13.90
CA HIS A 130 8.49 -18.30 -12.57
C HIS A 130 7.24 -18.44 -11.71
N ASP A 131 7.17 -19.55 -10.97
CA ASP A 131 6.10 -19.81 -10.02
C ASP A 131 5.96 -18.68 -8.99
N PRO A 132 4.73 -18.37 -8.56
CA PRO A 132 4.49 -17.33 -7.57
C PRO A 132 5.10 -17.68 -6.21
N ILE A 133 5.37 -18.96 -5.93
CA ILE A 133 6.07 -19.39 -4.70
C ILE A 133 7.54 -18.92 -4.73
N LYS A 134 8.19 -19.01 -5.90
CA LYS A 134 9.59 -18.60 -6.09
C LYS A 134 9.74 -17.07 -6.05
N THR A 135 8.88 -16.35 -6.76
CA THR A 135 8.93 -14.89 -6.88
C THR A 135 8.25 -14.17 -5.71
N GLY A 136 7.36 -14.83 -4.97
CA GLY A 136 6.65 -14.26 -3.84
C GLY A 136 5.53 -13.27 -4.21
N VAL A 137 5.16 -13.19 -5.50
CA VAL A 137 4.08 -12.32 -5.97
C VAL A 137 2.70 -12.81 -5.50
N CYS A 138 1.74 -11.89 -5.34
CA CYS A 138 0.35 -12.29 -5.10
C CYS A 138 -0.28 -12.87 -6.37
N MET A 139 -1.30 -13.71 -6.21
CA MET A 139 -1.92 -14.41 -7.34
C MET A 139 -2.55 -13.44 -8.35
N GLU A 140 -3.06 -12.29 -7.91
CA GLU A 140 -3.58 -11.25 -8.80
C GLU A 140 -2.50 -10.71 -9.73
N GLN A 141 -1.33 -10.36 -9.18
CA GLN A 141 -0.22 -9.85 -9.97
C GLN A 141 0.40 -10.94 -10.84
N HIS A 142 0.46 -12.18 -10.36
CA HIS A 142 0.91 -13.30 -11.19
C HIS A 142 0.03 -13.49 -12.43
N LYS A 143 -1.30 -13.39 -12.28
CA LYS A 143 -2.23 -13.44 -13.41
C LYS A 143 -2.02 -12.27 -14.38
N LYS A 144 -1.73 -11.06 -13.86
CA LYS A 144 -1.42 -9.89 -14.69
C LYS A 144 -0.11 -10.08 -15.46
N LEU A 145 0.93 -10.61 -14.81
CA LEU A 145 2.20 -10.94 -15.47
C LEU A 145 2.00 -11.95 -16.60
N VAL A 146 1.29 -13.06 -16.34
CA VAL A 146 1.02 -14.07 -17.38
C VAL A 146 0.28 -13.45 -18.56
N LYS A 147 -0.75 -12.63 -18.31
CA LYS A 147 -1.49 -11.92 -19.37
C LYS A 147 -0.58 -10.97 -20.17
N ALA A 148 0.19 -10.13 -19.49
CA ALA A 148 1.09 -9.18 -20.15
C ALA A 148 2.16 -9.88 -20.99
N ILE A 149 2.64 -11.05 -20.56
CA ILE A 149 3.59 -11.86 -21.33
C ILE A 149 2.90 -12.48 -22.54
N THR A 150 1.68 -13.01 -22.40
CA THR A 150 0.90 -13.49 -23.55
C THR A 150 0.64 -12.38 -24.55
N GLU A 151 0.24 -11.20 -24.08
CA GLU A 151 0.04 -10.02 -24.93
C GLU A 151 1.34 -9.57 -25.63
N ALA A 152 2.49 -9.57 -24.94
CA ALA A 152 3.78 -9.24 -25.55
C ALA A 152 4.13 -10.22 -26.70
N LEU A 153 3.92 -11.53 -26.47
CA LEU A 153 4.13 -12.56 -27.48
C LEU A 153 3.18 -12.40 -28.68
N ASP A 154 1.92 -12.05 -28.44
CA ASP A 154 0.93 -11.80 -29.50
C ASP A 154 1.29 -10.57 -30.34
N HIS A 155 1.92 -9.57 -29.72
CA HIS A 155 2.39 -8.35 -30.39
C HIS A 155 3.75 -8.52 -31.09
N GLY A 156 4.44 -9.65 -30.91
CA GLY A 156 5.73 -9.94 -31.52
C GLY A 156 6.90 -9.16 -30.92
N GLU A 157 6.77 -8.74 -29.66
CA GLU A 157 7.85 -8.10 -28.86
C GLU A 157 8.57 -9.09 -27.94
#